data_AF-A0A5D0QT81-F1
#
_entry.id   AF-A0A5D0QT81-F1
#
_cell.length_a   1.000
_cell.length_b   1.000
_cell.length_c   1.000
_cell.angle_alpha   90.00
_cell.angle_beta   90.00
_cell.angle_gamma   90.00
#
_symmetry.space_group_name_H-M   'P 1'
#
loop_
_entity.id
_entity.type
_entity.pdbx_description
1 polymer ?
#
loop_
_entity_poly.entity_id
_entity_poly.type
_entity_poly.pdbx_seq_one_letter_code
_entity_poly.pdbx_strand_id
1 'polypeptide(L)'
;MKYFYFLIFSIITGAVCSQNVRDTTIHEIIYPSLYANYELAKSEILKLEETYGYETNLKYFLLDRSFENGDIEFFKTELTILVRDYGFNLAYEPEDKTYYESITTGDLANWFKPMYLKNHFIWLDNNFLKQADLQQLNSLKDKTGMYSKVRYALDQKVTLDSVQKQEQEKVFEDIAFENLSELYALTRKIDKYPTGKNFALIQNSFALLEYQNFGIERNFERTWILFEPFYKKAYLEHAIDYIIYKNYDNYSFIHYKNQRYGLISIFDIPEDYQDDLFSIPIRDLEFANKIKSDFNWKK
;
A
#
# COMPACT_ATOMS: atom_id res chain seq x y z
N MET A 1 -5.95 -20.27 15.36
CA MET A 1 -5.45 -19.02 14.74
C MET A 1 -3.93 -18.91 14.81
N LYS A 2 -3.17 -19.77 14.12
CA LYS A 2 -1.69 -19.73 14.17
C LYS A 2 -1.01 -19.47 12.83
N TYR A 3 -1.76 -19.27 11.74
CA TYR A 3 -1.18 -19.10 10.40
C TYR A 3 -1.76 -17.93 9.58
N PHE A 4 -2.58 -17.06 10.18
CA PHE A 4 -3.29 -16.00 9.44
C PHE A 4 -2.40 -14.81 9.04
N TYR A 5 -1.18 -14.70 9.58
CA TYR A 5 -0.30 -13.54 9.37
C TYR A 5 0.88 -13.78 8.44
N PHE A 6 1.07 -15.02 7.94
CA PHE A 6 2.26 -15.37 7.17
C PHE A 6 2.06 -15.44 5.65
N LEU A 7 0.85 -15.12 5.15
CA LEU A 7 0.52 -15.21 3.72
C LEU A 7 0.69 -13.88 2.95
N ILE A 8 1.41 -12.90 3.50
CA ILE A 8 1.51 -11.55 2.91
C ILE A 8 2.92 -11.24 2.35
N PHE A 9 3.87 -12.16 2.42
CA PHE A 9 5.19 -11.93 1.80
C PHE A 9 5.70 -13.22 1.16
N SER A 10 5.97 -13.14 -0.15
CA SER A 10 6.69 -14.15 -0.96
C SER A 10 5.83 -15.19 -1.68
N ILE A 11 4.99 -14.77 -2.63
CA ILE A 11 4.71 -15.61 -3.80
C ILE A 11 5.12 -14.83 -5.04
N ILE A 12 6.25 -15.26 -5.60
CA ILE A 12 6.76 -14.88 -6.91
C ILE A 12 5.68 -15.27 -7.93
N THR A 13 5.03 -14.28 -8.53
CA THR A 13 4.05 -14.50 -9.59
C THR A 13 4.79 -14.77 -10.89
N GLY A 14 4.87 -16.04 -11.25
CA GLY A 14 5.17 -16.50 -12.61
C GLY A 14 3.95 -17.16 -13.22
N ALA A 15 2.84 -16.43 -13.39
CA ALA A 15 1.73 -16.87 -14.23
C ALA A 15 0.86 -15.67 -14.63
N VAL A 16 0.76 -15.48 -15.94
CA VAL A 16 0.05 -14.45 -16.70
C VAL A 16 -1.27 -14.03 -16.06
N CYS A 17 -1.26 -12.88 -15.38
CA CYS A 17 -2.48 -12.22 -14.94
C CYS A 17 -2.68 -10.94 -15.76
N SER A 18 -3.94 -10.72 -16.10
CA SER A 18 -4.46 -9.62 -16.91
C SER A 18 -3.97 -8.26 -16.43
N GLN A 19 -2.93 -7.70 -17.04
CA GLN A 19 -2.29 -6.46 -16.56
C GLN A 19 -1.84 -5.56 -17.72
N ASN A 20 -1.88 -4.25 -17.48
CA ASN A 20 -1.33 -3.27 -18.42
C ASN A 20 0.20 -3.20 -18.29
N VAL A 21 0.85 -2.48 -19.20
CA VAL A 21 2.32 -2.37 -19.24
C VAL A 21 2.90 -1.81 -17.94
N ARG A 22 2.26 -0.78 -17.35
CA ARG A 22 2.74 -0.17 -16.11
C ARG A 22 2.73 -1.17 -14.95
N ASP A 23 1.62 -1.88 -14.79
CA ASP A 23 1.45 -2.89 -13.73
C ASP A 23 2.48 -4.03 -13.87
N THR A 24 2.65 -4.54 -15.10
CA THR A 24 3.66 -5.56 -15.41
C THR A 24 5.07 -5.06 -15.08
N THR A 25 5.45 -3.85 -15.51
CA THR A 25 6.78 -3.30 -15.23
C THR A 25 7.01 -3.13 -13.72
N ILE A 26 6.01 -2.66 -12.97
CA ILE A 26 6.13 -2.48 -11.52
C ILE A 26 6.34 -3.82 -10.81
N HIS A 27 5.49 -4.80 -11.08
CA HIS A 27 5.44 -6.04 -10.29
C HIS A 27 6.38 -7.13 -10.78
N GLU A 28 6.65 -7.23 -12.08
CA GLU A 28 7.52 -8.28 -12.65
C GLU A 28 8.97 -7.83 -12.81
N ILE A 29 9.24 -6.52 -12.84
CA ILE A 29 10.59 -5.98 -13.08
C ILE A 29 11.08 -5.14 -11.91
N ILE A 30 10.37 -4.07 -11.55
CA ILE A 30 10.83 -3.11 -10.53
C ILE A 30 10.91 -3.76 -9.15
N TYR A 31 9.81 -4.32 -8.63
CA TYR A 31 9.80 -4.91 -7.29
C TYR A 31 10.82 -6.04 -7.09
N PRO A 32 10.98 -7.00 -8.03
CA PRO A 32 12.04 -7.99 -7.92
C PRO A 32 13.45 -7.38 -8.00
N SER A 33 13.62 -6.31 -8.77
CA SER A 33 14.93 -5.66 -8.97
C SER A 33 15.30 -4.67 -7.86
N LEU A 34 14.36 -4.17 -7.06
CA LEU A 34 14.64 -3.16 -6.02
C LEU A 34 15.81 -3.53 -5.11
N TYR A 35 15.91 -4.81 -4.74
CA TYR A 35 16.99 -5.32 -3.89
C TYR A 35 18.07 -6.10 -4.66
N ALA A 36 17.72 -6.68 -5.81
CA ALA A 36 18.63 -7.52 -6.58
C ALA A 36 19.48 -6.76 -7.60
N ASN A 37 18.95 -5.66 -8.15
CA ASN A 37 19.56 -4.88 -9.22
C ASN A 37 19.05 -3.43 -9.22
N TYR A 38 19.69 -2.59 -8.41
CA TYR A 38 19.36 -1.18 -8.24
C TYR A 38 19.28 -0.42 -9.57
N GLU A 39 20.27 -0.57 -10.45
CA GLU A 39 20.33 0.17 -11.72
C GLU A 39 19.16 -0.18 -12.65
N LEU A 40 18.75 -1.45 -12.68
CA LEU A 40 17.58 -1.87 -13.44
C LEU A 40 16.30 -1.26 -12.86
N ALA A 41 16.10 -1.35 -11.54
CA ALA A 41 14.93 -0.77 -10.88
C ALA A 41 14.84 0.74 -11.11
N LYS A 42 15.96 1.46 -10.94
CA LYS A 42 16.07 2.90 -11.20
C LYS A 42 15.71 3.25 -12.64
N SER A 43 16.30 2.52 -13.61
CA SER A 43 16.07 2.76 -15.04
C SER A 43 14.60 2.56 -15.43
N GLU A 44 13.97 1.48 -14.98
CA GLU A 44 12.57 1.21 -15.27
C GLU A 44 11.62 2.20 -14.59
N ILE A 45 11.92 2.64 -13.36
CA ILE A 45 11.16 3.71 -12.70
C ILE A 45 11.23 5.00 -13.53
N LEU A 46 12.43 5.42 -13.95
CA LEU A 46 12.59 6.61 -14.77
C LEU A 46 11.83 6.53 -16.11
N LYS A 47 11.83 5.36 -16.77
CA LYS A 47 11.05 5.13 -18.00
C LYS A 47 9.55 5.24 -17.77
N LEU A 48 9.03 4.73 -16.63
CA LEU A 48 7.62 4.89 -16.29
C LEU A 48 7.24 6.37 -16.15
N GLU A 49 8.12 7.20 -15.60
CA GLU A 49 7.86 8.63 -15.39
C GLU A 49 7.68 9.40 -16.69
N GLU A 50 8.32 8.97 -17.78
CA GLU A 50 8.15 9.55 -19.12
C GLU A 50 6.69 9.47 -19.61
N THR A 51 5.93 8.47 -19.16
CA THR A 51 4.55 8.23 -19.59
C THR A 51 3.53 8.56 -18.50
N TYR A 52 3.82 8.22 -17.24
CA TYR A 52 2.85 8.22 -16.13
C TYR A 52 3.10 9.30 -15.08
N GLY A 53 4.06 10.19 -15.34
CA GLY A 53 4.50 11.21 -14.40
C GLY A 53 5.27 10.64 -13.21
N TYR A 54 5.73 11.54 -12.34
CA TYR A 54 6.61 11.20 -11.22
C TYR A 54 6.05 10.07 -10.33
N GLU A 55 6.81 9.00 -10.15
CA GLU A 55 6.39 7.79 -9.43
C GLU A 55 6.73 7.90 -7.93
N THR A 56 6.05 8.80 -7.23
CA THR A 56 6.36 9.25 -5.85
C THR A 56 6.69 8.11 -4.88
N ASN A 57 5.87 7.05 -4.84
CA ASN A 57 6.09 5.94 -3.90
C ASN A 57 7.32 5.10 -4.29
N LEU A 58 7.53 4.85 -5.59
CA LEU A 58 8.69 4.11 -6.09
C LEU A 58 9.98 4.90 -5.84
N LYS A 59 9.95 6.22 -6.02
CA LYS A 59 11.06 7.12 -5.70
C LYS A 59 11.39 7.15 -4.22
N TYR A 60 10.38 7.17 -3.36
CA TYR A 60 10.59 7.07 -1.91
C TYR A 60 11.26 5.73 -1.53
N PHE A 61 10.86 4.61 -2.14
CA PHE A 61 11.55 3.32 -1.93
C PHE A 61 12.99 3.32 -2.46
N LEU A 62 13.25 3.99 -3.60
CA LEU A 62 14.58 4.10 -4.17
C LEU A 62 15.56 4.93 -3.34
N LEU A 63 15.10 5.84 -2.47
CA LEU A 63 16.02 6.66 -1.66
C LEU A 63 17.02 5.79 -0.90
N ASP A 64 16.52 4.80 -0.17
CA ASP A 64 17.34 3.89 0.64
C ASP A 64 18.32 3.10 -0.24
N ARG A 65 17.84 2.58 -1.37
CA ARG A 65 18.66 1.80 -2.30
C ARG A 65 19.73 2.65 -2.99
N SER A 66 19.40 3.87 -3.39
CA SER A 66 20.35 4.80 -4.02
C SER A 66 21.47 5.19 -3.07
N PHE A 67 21.14 5.37 -1.79
CA PHE A 67 22.13 5.67 -0.76
C PHE A 67 23.06 4.48 -0.51
N GLU A 68 22.53 3.27 -0.32
CA GLU A 68 23.32 2.04 -0.14
C GLU A 68 24.26 1.75 -1.32
N ASN A 69 23.86 2.09 -2.55
CA ASN A 69 24.66 1.90 -3.76
C ASN A 69 25.61 3.07 -4.05
N GLY A 70 25.69 4.08 -3.18
CA GLY A 70 26.59 5.22 -3.33
C GLY A 70 26.20 6.21 -4.43
N ASP A 71 24.97 6.13 -4.96
CA ASP A 71 24.43 7.06 -5.95
C ASP A 71 23.90 8.33 -5.27
N ILE A 72 24.83 9.05 -4.63
CA ILE A 72 24.52 10.16 -3.73
C ILE A 72 23.88 11.35 -4.47
N GLU A 73 24.24 11.59 -5.72
CA GLU A 73 23.66 12.70 -6.49
C GLU A 73 22.20 12.43 -6.87
N PHE A 74 21.88 11.18 -7.24
CA PHE A 74 20.48 10.77 -7.43
C PHE A 74 19.70 10.85 -6.11
N PHE A 75 20.24 10.30 -5.02
CA PHE A 75 19.64 10.39 -3.68
C PHE A 75 19.29 11.83 -3.30
N LYS A 76 20.26 12.75 -3.42
CA LYS A 76 20.05 14.17 -3.09
C LYS A 76 18.99 14.81 -3.97
N THR A 77 19.01 14.52 -5.26
CA THR A 77 18.05 15.08 -6.23
C THR A 77 16.64 14.64 -5.89
N GLU A 78 16.42 13.34 -5.72
CA GLU A 78 15.10 12.78 -5.46
C GLU A 78 14.58 13.17 -4.08
N LEU A 79 15.42 13.15 -3.04
CA LEU A 79 15.02 13.63 -1.72
C LEU A 79 14.62 15.12 -1.74
N THR A 80 15.33 15.94 -2.53
CA THR A 80 14.95 17.34 -2.71
C THR A 80 13.58 17.50 -3.37
N ILE A 81 13.29 16.72 -4.41
CA ILE A 81 12.00 16.71 -5.09
C ILE A 81 10.89 16.27 -4.13
N LEU A 82 11.12 15.18 -3.39
CA LEU A 82 10.15 14.66 -2.42
C LEU A 82 9.84 15.65 -1.30
N VAL A 83 10.84 16.40 -0.81
CA VAL A 83 10.63 17.46 0.19
C VAL A 83 9.84 18.64 -0.41
N ARG A 84 10.24 19.12 -1.59
CA ARG A 84 9.68 20.34 -2.20
C ARG A 84 8.27 20.15 -2.75
N ASP A 85 8.03 19.04 -3.42
CA ASP A 85 6.84 18.85 -4.26
C ASP A 85 5.83 17.89 -3.61
N TYR A 86 6.32 16.97 -2.77
CA TYR A 86 5.49 15.89 -2.20
C TYR A 86 5.42 15.91 -0.68
N GLY A 87 6.13 16.80 0.01
CA GLY A 87 5.99 16.97 1.45
C GLY A 87 6.62 15.88 2.29
N PHE A 88 7.74 15.29 1.83
CA PHE A 88 8.59 14.49 2.70
C PHE A 88 8.84 15.24 4.02
N ASN A 89 8.59 14.57 5.12
CA ASN A 89 8.70 15.11 6.47
C ASN A 89 9.61 14.20 7.30
N LEU A 90 10.70 14.77 7.81
CA LEU A 90 11.65 14.03 8.63
C LEU A 90 11.00 13.40 9.88
N ALA A 91 9.95 14.02 10.43
CA ALA A 91 9.24 13.52 11.61
C ALA A 91 8.51 12.19 11.37
N TYR A 92 8.25 11.81 10.12
CA TYR A 92 7.64 10.53 9.75
C TYR A 92 8.67 9.52 9.26
N GLU A 93 9.93 9.92 9.10
CA GLU A 93 10.96 9.06 8.55
C GLU A 93 11.46 8.08 9.61
N PRO A 94 11.45 6.77 9.34
CA PRO A 94 11.98 5.79 10.28
C PRO A 94 13.49 5.95 10.51
N GLU A 95 13.91 5.83 11.77
CA GLU A 95 15.33 5.92 12.14
C GLU A 95 16.16 4.72 11.64
N ASP A 96 15.50 3.62 11.24
CA ASP A 96 16.14 2.40 10.72
C ASP A 96 16.53 2.49 9.23
N LYS A 97 16.23 3.59 8.57
CA LYS A 97 16.64 3.86 7.19
C LYS A 97 18.15 4.06 7.11
N THR A 98 18.77 3.49 6.09
CA THR A 98 20.24 3.47 5.97
C THR A 98 20.85 4.86 5.86
N TYR A 99 20.11 5.83 5.30
CA TYR A 99 20.56 7.21 5.17
C TYR A 99 20.21 8.11 6.37
N TYR A 100 19.39 7.66 7.33
CA TYR A 100 18.81 8.53 8.35
C TYR A 100 19.88 9.26 9.18
N GLU A 101 20.86 8.53 9.71
CA GLU A 101 21.97 9.13 10.47
C GLU A 101 22.79 10.07 9.57
N SER A 102 23.02 9.69 8.31
CA SER A 102 23.83 10.49 7.38
C SER A 102 23.23 11.86 7.08
N ILE A 103 21.90 11.98 6.99
CA ILE A 103 21.21 13.25 6.73
C ILE A 103 20.93 14.06 8.01
N THR A 104 20.96 13.45 9.18
CA THR A 104 20.64 14.12 10.46
C THR A 104 21.88 14.59 11.20
N THR A 105 22.88 13.73 11.36
CA THR A 105 24.10 13.99 12.15
C THR A 105 25.40 13.70 11.40
N GLY A 106 25.34 12.94 10.30
CA GLY A 106 26.51 12.52 9.52
C GLY A 106 26.87 13.45 8.36
N ASP A 107 27.55 12.87 7.37
CA ASP A 107 28.24 13.61 6.30
C ASP A 107 27.32 14.43 5.38
N LEU A 108 26.04 14.04 5.27
CA LEU A 108 25.05 14.76 4.47
C LEU A 108 24.27 15.80 5.27
N ALA A 109 24.42 15.89 6.60
CA ALA A 109 23.63 16.77 7.45
C ALA A 109 23.77 18.26 7.08
N ASN A 110 25.00 18.68 6.73
CA ASN A 110 25.30 20.06 6.32
C ASN A 110 24.59 20.45 5.02
N TRP A 111 24.34 19.48 4.13
CA TRP A 111 23.57 19.69 2.91
C TRP A 111 22.06 19.55 3.17
N PHE A 112 21.66 18.51 3.90
CA PHE A 112 20.25 18.16 4.08
C PHE A 112 19.52 19.24 4.87
N LYS A 113 20.06 19.74 5.97
CA LYS A 113 19.39 20.74 6.81
C LYS A 113 18.96 22.01 6.05
N PRO A 114 19.84 22.72 5.31
CA PRO A 114 19.43 23.90 4.55
C PRO A 114 18.51 23.55 3.38
N MET A 115 18.76 22.42 2.69
CA MET A 115 17.88 21.93 1.60
C MET A 115 16.47 21.67 2.13
N TYR A 116 16.35 20.91 3.21
CA TYR A 116 15.09 20.50 3.82
C TYR A 116 14.29 21.71 4.26
N LEU A 117 14.88 22.61 5.06
CA LEU A 117 14.17 23.78 5.56
C LEU A 117 13.64 24.64 4.40
N LYS A 118 14.49 24.97 3.42
CA LYS A 118 14.08 25.78 2.26
C LYS A 118 12.93 25.14 1.49
N ASN A 119 13.07 23.87 1.12
CA ASN A 119 12.11 23.19 0.26
C ASN A 119 10.82 22.82 1.00
N HIS A 120 10.91 22.45 2.28
CA HIS A 120 9.73 22.15 3.09
C HIS A 120 8.89 23.40 3.32
N PHE A 121 9.49 24.58 3.48
CA PHE A 121 8.73 25.84 3.49
C PHE A 121 7.99 26.10 2.18
N ILE A 122 8.60 25.84 1.02
CA ILE A 122 7.93 25.96 -0.30
C ILE A 122 6.72 25.02 -0.37
N TRP A 123 6.87 23.79 0.10
CA TRP A 123 5.78 22.84 0.13
C TRP A 123 4.66 23.28 1.08
N LEU A 124 5.00 23.73 2.28
CA LEU A 124 4.06 24.16 3.31
C LEU A 124 3.25 25.39 2.90
N ASP A 125 3.84 26.36 2.20
CA ASP A 125 3.15 27.56 1.73
C ASP A 125 1.91 27.21 0.88
N ASN A 126 2.00 26.11 0.13
CA ASN A 126 0.92 25.61 -0.73
C ASN A 126 0.05 24.54 -0.06
N ASN A 127 0.50 23.93 1.04
CA ASN A 127 -0.10 22.71 1.62
C ASN A 127 -0.32 22.80 3.13
N PHE A 128 -0.34 23.99 3.72
CA PHE A 128 -0.48 24.19 5.16
C PHE A 128 -1.73 23.51 5.73
N LEU A 129 -2.87 23.63 5.05
CA LEU A 129 -4.13 23.00 5.49
C LEU A 129 -4.11 21.47 5.39
N LYS A 130 -3.19 20.88 4.61
CA LYS A 130 -3.04 19.43 4.50
C LYS A 130 -2.25 18.81 5.66
N GLN A 131 -1.59 19.61 6.51
CA GLN A 131 -0.74 19.07 7.59
C GLN A 131 -1.51 18.16 8.55
N ALA A 132 -2.70 18.59 8.97
CA ALA A 132 -3.53 17.80 9.88
C ALA A 132 -3.98 16.48 9.24
N ASP A 133 -4.38 16.54 7.97
CA ASP A 133 -4.82 15.36 7.20
C ASP A 133 -3.65 14.39 6.96
N LEU A 134 -2.46 14.90 6.64
CA LEU A 134 -1.26 14.09 6.44
C LEU A 134 -0.80 13.45 7.75
N GLN A 135 -0.85 14.18 8.87
CA GLN A 135 -0.59 13.63 10.19
C GLN A 135 -1.57 12.50 10.52
N GLN A 136 -2.86 12.71 10.24
CA GLN A 136 -3.88 11.68 10.45
C GLN A 136 -3.54 10.41 9.67
N LEU A 137 -3.25 10.52 8.36
CA LEU A 137 -2.90 9.38 7.51
C LEU A 137 -1.66 8.61 8.02
N ASN A 138 -0.57 9.33 8.34
CA ASN A 138 0.65 8.69 8.82
C ASN A 138 0.45 8.01 10.19
N SER A 139 -0.47 8.51 11.02
CA SER A 139 -0.79 7.91 12.33
C SER A 139 -1.61 6.61 12.24
N LEU A 140 -2.28 6.34 11.11
CA LEU A 140 -3.13 5.16 10.95
C LEU A 140 -2.34 3.85 11.05
N LYS A 141 -1.08 3.83 10.59
CA LYS A 141 -0.18 2.69 10.74
C LYS A 141 -0.01 2.30 12.21
N ASP A 142 0.28 3.28 13.06
CA ASP A 142 0.51 3.06 14.49
C ASP A 142 -0.78 2.67 15.21
N LYS A 143 -1.89 3.32 14.91
CA LYS A 143 -3.22 2.94 15.44
C LYS A 143 -3.55 1.49 15.12
N THR A 144 -3.36 1.09 13.85
CA THR A 144 -3.61 -0.28 13.39
C THR A 144 -2.67 -1.29 14.05
N GLY A 145 -1.39 -0.93 14.20
CA GLY A 145 -0.39 -1.73 14.90
C GLY A 145 -0.69 -1.91 16.39
N MET A 146 -1.12 -0.85 17.08
CA MET A 146 -1.53 -0.90 18.49
C MET A 146 -2.76 -1.78 18.68
N TYR A 147 -3.79 -1.60 17.85
CA TYR A 147 -4.99 -2.44 17.86
C TYR A 147 -4.61 -3.93 17.70
N SER A 148 -3.76 -4.26 16.73
CA SER A 148 -3.36 -5.65 16.46
C SER A 148 -2.59 -6.26 17.63
N LYS A 149 -1.70 -5.48 18.27
CA LYS A 149 -0.98 -5.90 19.48
C LYS A 149 -1.92 -6.16 20.65
N VAL A 150 -2.90 -5.29 20.87
CA VAL A 150 -3.89 -5.43 21.95
C VAL A 150 -4.78 -6.66 21.73
N ARG A 151 -5.30 -6.85 20.51
CA ARG A 151 -6.08 -8.04 20.15
C ARG A 151 -5.30 -9.32 20.43
N TYR A 152 -4.08 -9.41 19.91
CA TYR A 152 -3.22 -10.59 20.13
C TYR A 152 -2.95 -10.84 21.62
N ALA A 153 -2.67 -9.80 22.40
CA ALA A 153 -2.42 -9.95 23.83
C ALA A 153 -3.65 -10.47 24.58
N LEU A 154 -4.85 -10.05 24.21
CA LEU A 154 -6.10 -10.50 24.81
C LEU A 154 -6.42 -11.94 24.41
N ASP A 155 -6.26 -12.29 23.14
CA ASP A 155 -6.46 -13.67 22.64
C ASP A 155 -5.56 -14.70 23.34
N GLN A 156 -4.35 -14.30 23.75
CA GLN A 156 -3.39 -15.19 24.42
C GLN A 156 -3.59 -15.28 25.94
N LYS A 157 -4.09 -14.23 26.59
CA LYS A 157 -4.09 -14.12 28.06
C LYS A 157 -5.44 -14.41 28.71
N VAL A 158 -6.54 -14.35 27.97
CA VAL A 158 -7.87 -14.46 28.55
C VAL A 158 -8.51 -15.79 28.18
N THR A 159 -8.76 -16.62 29.19
CA THR A 159 -9.58 -17.83 29.01
C THR A 159 -11.05 -17.42 28.98
N LEU A 160 -11.55 -17.18 27.78
CA LEU A 160 -12.96 -16.87 27.53
C LEU A 160 -13.73 -18.13 27.11
N ASP A 161 -15.00 -18.19 27.51
CA ASP A 161 -15.96 -19.16 26.94
C ASP A 161 -16.29 -18.82 25.48
N SER A 162 -17.03 -19.70 24.80
CA SER A 162 -17.34 -19.54 23.38
C SER A 162 -18.18 -18.29 23.07
N VAL A 163 -19.10 -17.91 23.95
CA VAL A 163 -19.98 -16.74 23.76
C VAL A 163 -19.17 -15.47 23.94
N GLN A 164 -18.35 -15.42 24.99
CA GLN A 164 -17.47 -14.30 25.26
C GLN A 164 -16.44 -14.07 24.15
N LYS A 165 -15.93 -15.15 23.53
CA LYS A 165 -15.03 -15.05 22.37
C LYS A 165 -15.72 -14.42 21.16
N GLN A 166 -16.95 -14.81 20.87
CA GLN A 166 -17.72 -14.24 19.77
C GLN A 166 -18.01 -12.75 19.98
N GLU A 167 -18.40 -12.36 21.20
CA GLU A 167 -18.62 -10.94 21.53
C GLU A 167 -17.31 -10.13 21.46
N GLN A 168 -16.20 -10.69 21.97
CA GLN A 168 -14.90 -10.06 21.87
C GLN A 168 -14.46 -9.87 20.42
N GLU A 169 -14.61 -10.90 19.58
CA GLU A 169 -14.30 -10.83 18.15
C GLU A 169 -15.11 -9.72 17.48
N LYS A 170 -16.43 -9.68 17.71
CA LYS A 170 -17.30 -8.64 17.19
C LYS A 170 -16.86 -7.23 17.57
N VAL A 171 -16.49 -7.01 18.83
CA VAL A 171 -15.99 -5.70 19.31
C VAL A 171 -14.71 -5.32 18.57
N PHE A 172 -13.79 -6.26 18.39
CA PHE A 172 -12.56 -6.00 17.65
C PHE A 172 -12.83 -5.68 16.18
N GLU A 173 -13.72 -6.42 15.52
CA GLU A 173 -14.14 -6.14 14.15
C GLU A 173 -14.76 -4.75 14.00
N ASP A 174 -15.59 -4.33 14.96
CA ASP A 174 -16.21 -3.00 14.98
C ASP A 174 -15.14 -1.89 15.11
N ILE A 175 -14.16 -2.07 16.02
CA ILE A 175 -13.05 -1.13 16.19
C ILE A 175 -12.16 -1.07 14.94
N ALA A 176 -11.88 -2.22 14.30
CA ALA A 176 -11.11 -2.26 13.06
C ALA A 176 -11.80 -1.46 11.94
N PHE A 177 -13.14 -1.54 11.88
CA PHE A 177 -13.93 -0.78 10.92
C PHE A 177 -13.98 0.72 11.28
N GLU A 178 -14.05 1.07 12.55
CA GLU A 178 -14.00 2.46 13.02
C GLU A 178 -12.68 3.13 12.61
N ASN A 179 -11.54 2.44 12.79
CA ASN A 179 -10.24 2.94 12.34
C ASN A 179 -10.22 3.18 10.81
N LEU A 180 -10.82 2.28 10.03
CA LEU A 180 -10.95 2.44 8.57
C LEU A 180 -11.81 3.65 8.19
N SER A 181 -12.82 3.97 9.00
CA SER A 181 -13.69 5.11 8.76
C SER A 181 -12.95 6.45 8.78
N GLU A 182 -11.83 6.55 9.50
CA GLU A 182 -10.96 7.74 9.46
C GLU A 182 -10.34 7.96 8.08
N LEU A 183 -9.81 6.89 7.46
CA LEU A 183 -9.30 6.92 6.09
C LEU A 183 -10.41 7.27 5.10
N TYR A 184 -11.60 6.69 5.29
CA TYR A 184 -12.75 6.96 4.43
C TYR A 184 -13.22 8.42 4.53
N ALA A 185 -13.29 8.97 5.74
CA ALA A 185 -13.67 10.36 5.98
C ALA A 185 -12.73 11.32 5.25
N LEU A 186 -11.41 11.07 5.30
CA LEU A 186 -10.45 11.88 4.56
C LEU A 186 -10.58 11.69 3.04
N THR A 187 -10.72 10.44 2.58
CA THR A 187 -10.95 10.12 1.16
C THR A 187 -12.17 10.87 0.61
N ARG A 188 -13.24 10.96 1.39
CA ARG A 188 -14.45 11.75 1.07
C ARG A 188 -14.20 13.25 1.11
N LYS A 189 -13.45 13.75 2.09
CA LYS A 189 -13.09 15.17 2.21
C LYS A 189 -12.33 15.67 0.97
N ILE A 190 -11.42 14.86 0.43
CA ILE A 190 -10.59 15.22 -0.73
C ILE A 190 -11.13 14.71 -2.07
N ASP A 191 -12.23 13.95 -2.06
CA ASP A 191 -12.83 13.26 -3.22
C ASP A 191 -11.83 12.44 -4.06
N LYS A 192 -10.83 11.86 -3.38
CA LYS A 192 -9.77 11.05 -3.98
C LYS A 192 -9.25 10.05 -2.96
N TYR A 193 -8.80 8.89 -3.43
CA TYR A 193 -7.99 8.00 -2.61
C TYR A 193 -6.61 8.65 -2.38
N PRO A 194 -6.19 8.89 -1.12
CA PRO A 194 -4.96 9.63 -0.84
C PRO A 194 -3.72 8.82 -1.22
N THR A 195 -2.90 9.35 -2.11
CA THR A 195 -1.61 8.75 -2.52
C THR A 195 -0.50 9.79 -2.59
N GLY A 196 0.74 9.31 -2.72
CA GLY A 196 1.91 10.14 -3.00
C GLY A 196 1.76 11.01 -4.25
N LYS A 197 1.00 10.58 -5.26
CA LYS A 197 0.82 11.33 -6.52
C LYS A 197 -0.23 12.43 -6.43
N ASN A 198 -1.31 12.24 -5.67
CA ASN A 198 -2.47 13.12 -5.72
C ASN A 198 -2.74 13.92 -4.42
N PHE A 199 -2.04 13.60 -3.34
CA PHE A 199 -2.24 14.23 -2.03
C PHE A 199 -0.93 14.80 -1.47
N ALA A 200 -0.05 13.90 -0.99
CA ALA A 200 1.26 14.13 -0.41
C ALA A 200 1.94 12.77 -0.15
N LEU A 201 3.25 12.75 0.05
CA LEU A 201 4.01 11.55 0.41
C LEU A 201 3.54 11.01 1.76
N ILE A 202 3.00 9.79 1.75
CA ILE A 202 2.60 9.06 2.96
C ILE A 202 3.75 8.11 3.32
N GLN A 203 4.66 8.56 4.18
CA GLN A 203 5.87 7.80 4.58
C GLN A 203 5.50 6.57 5.44
N ASN A 204 4.44 6.68 6.24
CA ASN A 204 3.88 5.58 7.01
C ASN A 204 2.62 5.04 6.34
N SER A 205 2.81 4.02 5.49
CA SER A 205 1.71 3.38 4.75
C SER A 205 0.61 2.88 5.68
N PHE A 206 -0.64 3.21 5.34
CA PHE A 206 -1.84 2.74 6.01
C PHE A 206 -2.40 1.44 5.38
N ALA A 207 -1.73 0.83 4.40
CA ALA A 207 -2.24 -0.37 3.70
C ALA A 207 -2.62 -1.53 4.64
N LEU A 208 -1.93 -1.66 5.79
CA LEU A 208 -2.26 -2.66 6.81
C LEU A 208 -3.70 -2.51 7.35
N LEU A 209 -4.22 -1.28 7.43
CA LEU A 209 -5.59 -1.00 7.87
C LEU A 209 -6.62 -1.59 6.90
N GLU A 210 -6.36 -1.46 5.60
CA GLU A 210 -7.22 -2.02 4.56
C GLU A 210 -7.15 -3.54 4.58
N TYR A 211 -5.94 -4.12 4.63
CA TYR A 211 -5.74 -5.57 4.68
C TYR A 211 -6.37 -6.21 5.91
N GLN A 212 -6.30 -5.54 7.06
CA GLN A 212 -6.99 -5.97 8.27
C GLN A 212 -8.50 -6.06 8.07
N ASN A 213 -9.11 -5.04 7.45
CA ASN A 213 -10.54 -5.03 7.20
C ASN A 213 -10.95 -6.00 6.08
N PHE A 214 -10.08 -6.21 5.08
CA PHE A 214 -10.32 -7.25 4.09
C PHE A 214 -10.21 -8.66 4.67
N GLY A 215 -9.35 -8.87 5.66
CA GLY A 215 -9.22 -10.15 6.38
C GLY A 215 -10.37 -10.46 7.34
N ILE A 216 -11.26 -9.51 7.62
CA ILE A 216 -12.45 -9.70 8.48
C ILE A 216 -13.67 -9.88 7.57
N GLU A 217 -14.25 -11.08 7.54
CA GLU A 217 -15.36 -11.43 6.64
C GLU A 217 -16.52 -10.42 6.73
N ARG A 218 -16.93 -10.05 7.95
CA ARG A 218 -18.00 -9.08 8.21
C ARG A 218 -17.72 -7.67 7.67
N ASN A 219 -16.45 -7.28 7.57
CA ASN A 219 -16.03 -5.95 7.12
C ASN A 219 -15.66 -5.93 5.64
N PHE A 220 -15.35 -7.07 5.04
CA PHE A 220 -14.75 -7.17 3.70
C PHE A 220 -15.57 -6.46 2.62
N GLU A 221 -16.81 -6.89 2.38
CA GLU A 221 -17.67 -6.30 1.33
C GLU A 221 -18.02 -4.84 1.63
N ARG A 222 -18.25 -4.52 2.91
CA ARG A 222 -18.56 -3.14 3.33
C ARG A 222 -17.39 -2.21 3.06
N THR A 223 -16.18 -2.64 3.35
CA THR A 223 -14.94 -1.91 3.05
C THR A 223 -14.81 -1.69 1.55
N TRP A 224 -14.98 -2.75 0.77
CA TRP A 224 -14.86 -2.67 -0.68
C TRP A 224 -15.86 -1.70 -1.30
N ILE A 225 -17.14 -1.77 -0.89
CA ILE A 225 -18.20 -0.86 -1.39
C ILE A 225 -17.87 0.61 -1.10
N LEU A 226 -17.26 0.91 0.07
CA LEU A 226 -16.89 2.29 0.41
C LEU A 226 -15.76 2.81 -0.48
N PHE A 227 -14.74 1.98 -0.76
CA PHE A 227 -13.51 2.46 -1.39
C PHE A 227 -13.38 2.17 -2.88
N GLU A 228 -14.06 1.16 -3.43
CA GLU A 228 -13.93 0.77 -4.84
C GLU A 228 -14.11 1.93 -5.84
N PRO A 229 -15.06 2.88 -5.66
CA PRO A 229 -15.14 4.04 -6.54
C PRO A 229 -13.88 4.91 -6.52
N PHE A 230 -13.23 5.04 -5.36
CA PHE A 230 -12.00 5.82 -5.20
C PHE A 230 -10.76 5.06 -5.71
N TYR A 231 -10.69 3.74 -5.49
CA TYR A 231 -9.66 2.90 -6.07
C TYR A 231 -9.75 2.91 -7.60
N LYS A 232 -10.95 2.85 -8.17
CA LYS A 232 -11.18 2.93 -9.63
C LYS A 232 -10.65 4.23 -10.19
N LYS A 233 -11.01 5.36 -9.58
CA LYS A 233 -10.52 6.68 -9.98
C LYS A 233 -8.98 6.76 -9.87
N ALA A 234 -8.42 6.35 -8.74
CA ALA A 234 -6.98 6.39 -8.52
C ALA A 234 -6.19 5.48 -9.47
N TYR A 235 -6.71 4.30 -9.79
CA TYR A 235 -6.08 3.36 -10.72
C TYR A 235 -6.06 3.93 -12.15
N LEU A 236 -7.19 4.47 -12.61
CA LEU A 236 -7.31 5.13 -13.91
C LEU A 236 -6.44 6.39 -14.03
N GLU A 237 -6.20 7.09 -12.90
CA GLU A 237 -5.26 8.22 -12.80
C GLU A 237 -3.80 7.78 -12.56
N HIS A 238 -3.49 6.47 -12.64
CA HIS A 238 -2.16 5.91 -12.42
C HIS A 238 -1.54 6.24 -11.04
N ALA A 239 -2.39 6.48 -10.04
CA ALA A 239 -2.02 6.81 -8.67
C ALA A 239 -1.84 5.57 -7.78
N ILE A 240 -2.44 4.45 -8.16
CA ILE A 240 -2.23 3.12 -7.59
C ILE A 240 -2.05 2.10 -8.73
N ASP A 241 -1.61 0.89 -8.41
CA ASP A 241 -1.51 -0.23 -9.33
C ASP A 241 -2.60 -1.28 -9.06
N TYR A 242 -2.63 -2.34 -9.87
CA TYR A 242 -3.69 -3.35 -9.82
C TYR A 242 -3.73 -4.18 -8.51
N ILE A 243 -2.71 -4.09 -7.64
CA ILE A 243 -2.58 -4.96 -6.47
C ILE A 243 -3.78 -4.87 -5.53
N ILE A 244 -4.44 -3.70 -5.43
CA ILE A 244 -5.61 -3.53 -4.57
C ILE A 244 -6.77 -4.45 -5.02
N TYR A 245 -6.93 -4.64 -6.33
CA TYR A 245 -7.95 -5.54 -6.91
C TYR A 245 -7.54 -6.99 -6.80
N LYS A 246 -6.25 -7.30 -6.97
CA LYS A 246 -5.73 -8.65 -6.71
C LYS A 246 -5.94 -9.05 -5.24
N ASN A 247 -5.72 -8.11 -4.31
CA ASN A 247 -5.97 -8.31 -2.90
C ASN A 247 -7.46 -8.56 -2.61
N TYR A 248 -8.38 -7.83 -3.26
CA TYR A 248 -9.80 -8.16 -3.16
C TYR A 248 -10.07 -9.60 -3.59
N ASP A 249 -9.56 -10.03 -4.74
CA ASP A 249 -9.76 -11.41 -5.21
C ASP A 249 -9.16 -12.45 -4.24
N ASN A 250 -7.97 -12.18 -3.68
CA ASN A 250 -7.35 -13.03 -2.65
C ASN A 250 -8.25 -13.19 -1.41
N TYR A 251 -8.77 -12.09 -0.86
CA TYR A 251 -9.63 -12.14 0.33
C TYR A 251 -11.03 -12.69 0.02
N SER A 252 -11.57 -12.41 -1.17
CA SER A 252 -12.80 -13.02 -1.67
C SER A 252 -12.69 -14.54 -1.76
N PHE A 253 -11.52 -15.06 -2.17
CA PHE A 253 -11.26 -16.49 -2.16
C PHE A 253 -11.22 -17.05 -0.74
N ILE A 254 -10.53 -16.38 0.19
CA ILE A 254 -10.43 -16.81 1.59
C ILE A 254 -11.83 -16.92 2.23
N HIS A 255 -12.69 -15.93 2.03
CA HIS A 255 -14.02 -15.88 2.65
C HIS A 255 -15.06 -16.71 1.91
N TYR A 256 -15.06 -16.67 0.58
CA TYR A 256 -16.18 -17.13 -0.23
C TYR A 256 -15.81 -18.08 -1.37
N LYS A 257 -14.53 -18.48 -1.45
CA LYS A 257 -14.00 -19.41 -2.47
C LYS A 257 -14.31 -18.98 -3.91
N ASN A 258 -14.41 -17.68 -4.15
CA ASN A 258 -14.64 -17.08 -5.46
C ASN A 258 -13.83 -15.79 -5.64
N GLN A 259 -13.80 -15.28 -6.87
CA GLN A 259 -13.16 -14.02 -7.22
C GLN A 259 -14.09 -13.12 -8.03
N ARG A 260 -13.79 -11.83 -8.10
CA ARG A 260 -14.60 -10.83 -8.82
C ARG A 260 -13.93 -10.28 -10.05
N TYR A 261 -12.61 -10.06 -10.00
CA TYR A 261 -11.86 -9.43 -11.09
C TYR A 261 -11.17 -10.44 -12.00
N GLY A 262 -11.00 -11.69 -11.55
CA GLY A 262 -10.33 -12.70 -12.38
C GLY A 262 -8.82 -12.51 -12.40
N LEU A 263 -8.22 -12.07 -11.28
CA LEU A 263 -6.82 -11.69 -11.14
C LEU A 263 -5.97 -12.72 -10.37
N ILE A 264 -6.58 -13.82 -9.94
CA ILE A 264 -5.89 -14.90 -9.25
C ILE A 264 -6.20 -16.24 -9.93
N SER A 265 -5.19 -17.10 -9.94
CA SER A 265 -5.30 -18.48 -10.37
C SER A 265 -5.24 -19.41 -9.15
N ILE A 266 -5.67 -20.66 -9.33
CA ILE A 266 -5.52 -21.67 -8.27
C ILE A 266 -4.06 -21.89 -7.88
N PHE A 267 -3.12 -21.65 -8.81
CA PHE A 267 -1.68 -21.78 -8.57
C PHE A 267 -1.12 -20.65 -7.69
N ASP A 268 -1.84 -19.54 -7.53
CA ASP A 268 -1.48 -18.48 -6.58
C ASP A 268 -1.87 -18.85 -5.13
N ILE A 269 -2.69 -19.89 -4.94
CA ILE A 269 -3.23 -20.31 -3.63
C ILE A 269 -2.41 -21.48 -3.08
N PRO A 270 -2.00 -21.47 -1.79
CA PRO A 270 -1.33 -22.62 -1.20
C PRO A 270 -2.24 -23.85 -1.16
N GLU A 271 -1.68 -25.03 -1.43
CA GLU A 271 -2.42 -26.30 -1.59
C GLU A 271 -3.40 -26.58 -0.43
N ASP A 272 -2.98 -26.32 0.81
CA ASP A 272 -3.81 -26.50 2.02
C ASP A 272 -5.15 -25.72 2.01
N TYR A 273 -5.27 -24.68 1.18
CA TYR A 273 -6.45 -23.83 1.07
C TYR A 273 -7.28 -24.07 -0.20
N GLN A 274 -6.82 -24.95 -1.10
CA GLN A 274 -7.43 -25.15 -2.41
C GLN A 274 -8.74 -25.97 -2.35
N ASP A 275 -9.01 -26.74 -1.29
CA ASP A 275 -10.25 -27.52 -1.09
C ASP A 275 -10.69 -28.33 -2.34
N ASP A 276 -9.74 -29.04 -2.98
CA ASP A 276 -9.94 -29.80 -4.23
C ASP A 276 -10.41 -28.97 -5.45
N LEU A 277 -10.30 -27.64 -5.41
CA LEU A 277 -10.66 -26.78 -6.53
C LEU A 277 -9.64 -26.89 -7.67
N PHE A 278 -10.13 -27.10 -8.89
CA PHE A 278 -9.32 -27.03 -10.11
C PHE A 278 -9.20 -25.60 -10.67
N SER A 279 -10.10 -24.71 -10.27
CA SER A 279 -10.13 -23.30 -10.68
C SER A 279 -10.93 -22.46 -9.69
N ILE A 280 -10.65 -21.15 -9.64
CA ILE A 280 -11.36 -20.22 -8.77
C ILE A 280 -12.51 -19.58 -9.56
N PRO A 281 -13.78 -19.79 -9.19
CA PRO A 281 -14.92 -19.28 -9.93
C PRO A 281 -14.97 -17.75 -9.91
N ILE A 282 -15.28 -17.15 -11.06
CA ILE A 282 -15.54 -15.71 -11.18
C ILE A 282 -17.04 -15.49 -10.92
N ARG A 283 -17.36 -14.68 -9.91
CA ARG A 283 -18.76 -14.41 -9.48
C ARG A 283 -19.62 -13.84 -10.60
N ASP A 284 -19.07 -12.93 -11.39
CA ASP A 284 -19.73 -12.29 -12.53
C ASP A 284 -18.72 -12.09 -13.66
N LEU A 285 -18.79 -12.96 -14.67
CA LEU A 285 -17.86 -12.97 -15.79
C LEU A 285 -18.04 -11.75 -16.70
N GLU A 286 -19.27 -11.26 -16.87
CA GLU A 286 -19.54 -10.08 -17.70
C GLU A 286 -18.96 -8.82 -17.05
N PHE A 287 -19.16 -8.67 -15.74
CA PHE A 287 -18.54 -7.61 -14.95
C PHE A 287 -17.01 -7.66 -15.04
N ALA A 288 -16.40 -8.84 -14.80
CA ALA A 288 -14.96 -8.99 -14.84
C ALA A 288 -14.37 -8.61 -16.21
N ASN A 289 -15.01 -9.07 -17.29
CA ASN A 289 -14.61 -8.74 -18.66
C ASN A 289 -14.74 -7.23 -18.96
N LYS A 290 -15.81 -6.59 -18.47
CA LYS A 290 -15.98 -5.14 -18.59
C LYS A 290 -14.87 -4.39 -17.87
N ILE A 291 -14.57 -4.74 -16.63
CA ILE A 291 -13.49 -4.08 -15.86
C ILE A 291 -12.13 -4.28 -16.54
N LYS A 292 -11.81 -5.50 -17.00
CA LYS A 292 -10.56 -5.74 -17.73
C LYS A 292 -10.45 -4.84 -18.96
N SER A 293 -11.54 -4.64 -19.69
CA SER A 293 -11.58 -3.70 -20.81
C SER A 293 -11.41 -2.24 -20.37
N ASP A 294 -12.15 -1.80 -19.36
CA ASP A 294 -12.07 -0.42 -18.81
C ASP A 294 -10.63 -0.09 -18.35
N PHE A 295 -9.94 -1.08 -17.77
CA PHE A 295 -8.60 -0.93 -17.17
C PHE A 295 -7.47 -1.28 -18.13
N ASN A 296 -7.79 -1.67 -19.36
CA ASN A 296 -6.84 -2.14 -20.35
C ASN A 296 -5.94 -3.29 -19.83
N TRP A 297 -6.55 -4.18 -19.06
CA TRP A 297 -5.94 -5.41 -18.58
C TRP A 297 -5.99 -6.47 -19.69
N LYS A 298 -4.85 -7.14 -19.96
CA LYS A 298 -4.74 -8.17 -21.01
C LYS A 298 -5.66 -9.36 -20.71
N LYS A 299 -6.59 -9.73 -21.59
CA LYS A 299 -7.53 -10.83 -21.29
C LYS A 299 -6.88 -12.13 -20.87
#